data_AF-A0A7X9DF00-F1
#
_entry.id   AF-A0A7X9DF00-F1
#
_cell.length_a   1.000
_cell.length_b   1.000
_cell.length_c   1.000
_cell.angle_alpha   90.00
_cell.angle_beta   90.00
_cell.angle_gamma   90.00
#
_symmetry.space_group_name_H-M   'P 1'
#
loop_
_entity.id
_entity.type
_entity.pdbx_description
1 polymer ?
#
loop_
_entity_poly.entity_id
_entity_poly.type
_entity_poly.pdbx_seq_one_letter_code
_entity_poly.pdbx_strand_id
1 'polypeptide(L)'
;LVNINVSRTDKDELIVYIGGENLVQGEVFRPLAAIEDPDNNGMYKVLWKQTLTDVTIQSGELAGLISIRDGVLRQNINDVNAFAINLTDLINEVHRDGFGKNNQTNNNFFKHIAVSDNVEGNFDLNNDGINDVTALFKISGNNKVDASAAIGITGTLTFVKNNALDQEIKINYYATDTLLDVIKRVNDAKIGVVGYINHNSQLAFKATIAEDTDKKNFIIRHLEDSGQLLVGYAGILKESGPQGAFDYRRVDDIRKIIASREHITITPMFNPASYMDIDDAIKYDIDSIAAAKGKDLGGTGDYNTSNGVGDGSNALALAALKHKHAMIDSNATFNDFYTSLISRIGSQGEEAKDRIASQETLLKNLANLRESVSGINLDEEMANMVQFQHGYNASARVIAMIDRMLETIIKLGQGV
;
A
#
# COMPACT_ATOMS: atom_id res chain seq x y z
N LEU A 1 18.08 -17.94 3.68
CA LEU A 1 16.83 -17.67 2.92
C LEU A 1 15.61 -17.72 3.83
N VAL A 2 15.26 -18.88 4.37
CA VAL A 2 14.14 -19.05 5.34
C VAL A 2 14.63 -19.83 6.56
N ASN A 3 13.92 -19.71 7.67
CA ASN A 3 14.18 -20.54 8.83
C ASN A 3 13.67 -21.97 8.60
N ILE A 4 14.48 -22.95 9.01
CA ILE A 4 14.14 -24.37 8.94
C ILE A 4 14.30 -25.01 10.31
N ASN A 5 13.41 -25.94 10.63
CA ASN A 5 13.64 -26.86 11.74
C ASN A 5 14.09 -28.20 11.17
N VAL A 6 15.06 -28.83 11.82
CA VAL A 6 15.55 -30.15 11.41
C VAL A 6 15.30 -31.12 12.55
N SER A 7 14.60 -32.22 12.27
CA SER A 7 14.45 -33.34 13.18
C SER A 7 15.01 -34.61 12.55
N ARG A 8 15.29 -35.60 13.40
CA ARG A 8 15.64 -36.95 12.99
C ARG A 8 14.76 -37.91 13.76
N THR A 9 14.08 -38.79 13.04
CA THR A 9 13.27 -39.86 13.67
C THR A 9 14.14 -41.07 13.98
N ASP A 10 15.13 -41.35 13.14
CA ASP A 10 16.14 -42.41 13.27
C ASP A 10 17.46 -41.98 12.59
N LYS A 11 18.45 -42.91 12.49
CA LYS A 11 19.79 -42.56 11.99
C LYS A 11 19.79 -42.10 10.52
N ASP A 12 18.83 -42.59 9.74
CA ASP A 12 18.80 -42.46 8.29
C ASP A 12 17.66 -41.54 7.79
N GLU A 13 16.65 -41.23 8.61
CA GLU A 13 15.58 -40.30 8.25
C GLU A 13 15.84 -38.89 8.82
N LEU A 14 16.18 -37.96 7.93
CA LEU A 14 16.22 -36.53 8.19
C LEU A 14 14.87 -35.92 7.79
N ILE A 15 14.28 -35.10 8.68
CA ILE A 15 13.11 -34.31 8.36
C ILE A 15 13.47 -32.82 8.47
N VAL A 16 13.17 -32.07 7.41
CA VAL A 16 13.35 -30.63 7.35
C VAL A 16 11.99 -29.98 7.23
N TYR A 17 11.70 -29.06 8.13
CA TYR A 17 10.44 -28.32 8.20
C TYR A 17 10.65 -26.86 7.82
N ILE A 18 9.65 -26.27 7.16
CA ILE A 18 9.46 -24.82 7.12
C ILE A 18 8.16 -24.53 7.84
N GLY A 19 8.22 -23.74 8.92
CA GLY A 19 7.08 -23.53 9.80
C GLY A 19 6.62 -24.85 10.41
N GLY A 20 5.41 -25.30 10.06
CA GLY A 20 4.81 -26.55 10.54
C GLY A 20 4.76 -27.69 9.52
N GLU A 21 5.26 -27.49 8.29
CA GLU A 21 5.13 -28.46 7.20
C GLU A 21 6.50 -29.00 6.73
N ASN A 22 6.52 -30.26 6.27
CA ASN A 22 7.74 -30.97 5.86
C ASN A 22 8.17 -30.54 4.46
N LEU A 23 9.33 -29.88 4.35
CA LEU A 23 9.99 -29.63 3.07
C LEU A 23 10.66 -30.90 2.54
N VAL A 24 11.36 -31.61 3.42
CA VAL A 24 12.06 -32.87 3.11
C VAL A 24 11.76 -33.87 4.22
N GLN A 25 11.47 -35.11 3.87
CA GLN A 25 11.39 -36.23 4.79
C GLN A 25 12.02 -37.46 4.12
N GLY A 26 13.22 -37.83 4.54
CA GLY A 26 14.00 -38.86 3.87
C GLY A 26 14.21 -38.52 2.38
N GLU A 27 13.72 -39.39 1.49
CA GLU A 27 13.77 -39.18 0.04
C GLU A 27 12.61 -38.34 -0.52
N VAL A 28 11.59 -38.05 0.30
CA VAL A 28 10.41 -37.32 -0.13
C VAL A 28 10.68 -35.82 -0.05
N PHE A 29 10.70 -35.14 -1.20
CA PHE A 29 10.78 -33.69 -1.31
C PHE A 29 9.40 -33.09 -1.65
N ARG A 30 8.97 -32.10 -0.88
CA ARG A 30 7.74 -31.32 -1.13
C ARG A 30 8.12 -29.93 -1.63
N PRO A 31 8.05 -29.67 -2.95
CA PRO A 31 8.51 -28.40 -3.50
C PRO A 31 7.61 -27.23 -3.11
N LEU A 32 8.23 -26.05 -3.01
CA LEU A 32 7.53 -24.77 -2.97
C LEU A 32 7.24 -24.29 -4.40
N ALA A 33 6.24 -23.44 -4.54
CA ALA A 33 5.91 -22.73 -5.77
C ALA A 33 5.79 -21.24 -5.48
N ALA A 34 6.41 -20.42 -6.34
CA ALA A 34 6.10 -18.99 -6.41
C ALA A 34 4.91 -18.84 -7.37
N ILE A 35 3.78 -18.38 -6.85
CA ILE A 35 2.55 -18.20 -7.62
C ILE A 35 2.17 -16.73 -7.56
N GLU A 36 1.77 -16.18 -8.69
CA GLU A 36 1.27 -14.81 -8.78
C GLU A 36 0.07 -14.62 -7.86
N ASP A 37 0.10 -13.58 -7.04
CA ASP A 37 -1.01 -13.21 -6.17
C ASP A 37 -1.85 -12.12 -6.86
N PRO A 38 -3.03 -12.47 -7.40
CA PRO A 38 -3.88 -11.49 -8.07
C PRO A 38 -4.36 -10.40 -7.10
N ASP A 39 -4.37 -10.63 -5.79
CA ASP A 39 -4.83 -9.66 -4.79
C ASP A 39 -3.70 -8.72 -4.32
N ASN A 40 -2.45 -9.03 -4.65
CA ASN A 40 -1.26 -8.24 -4.32
C ASN A 40 -0.55 -7.77 -5.61
N ASN A 41 -1.32 -7.24 -6.56
CA ASN A 41 -0.81 -6.61 -7.80
C ASN A 41 0.11 -7.50 -8.65
N GLY A 42 -0.18 -8.80 -8.72
CA GLY A 42 0.63 -9.74 -9.49
C GLY A 42 1.99 -10.06 -8.85
N MET A 43 2.19 -9.68 -7.59
CA MET A 43 3.39 -10.04 -6.84
C MET A 43 3.33 -11.50 -6.44
N TYR A 44 4.47 -12.18 -6.40
CA TYR A 44 4.50 -13.60 -6.09
C TYR A 44 4.30 -13.87 -4.60
N LYS A 45 3.44 -14.84 -4.28
CA LYS A 45 3.38 -15.52 -2.98
C LYS A 45 4.04 -16.88 -3.05
N VAL A 46 4.50 -17.38 -1.89
CA VAL A 46 5.18 -18.67 -1.78
C VAL A 46 4.22 -19.68 -1.17
N LEU A 47 3.85 -20.69 -1.97
CA LEU A 47 2.92 -21.74 -1.59
C LEU A 47 3.60 -23.11 -1.59
N TRP A 48 3.03 -24.06 -0.87
CA TRP A 48 3.33 -25.47 -1.05
C TRP A 48 2.78 -25.93 -2.40
N LYS A 49 3.63 -26.42 -3.30
CA LYS A 49 3.24 -26.69 -4.71
C LYS A 49 2.09 -27.70 -4.85
N GLN A 50 2.00 -28.65 -3.92
CA GLN A 50 1.02 -29.74 -3.98
C GLN A 50 -0.36 -29.34 -3.43
N THR A 51 -0.38 -28.60 -2.33
CA THR A 51 -1.60 -28.21 -1.62
C THR A 51 -2.10 -26.82 -1.98
N LEU A 52 -1.23 -25.99 -2.57
CA LEU A 52 -1.44 -24.56 -2.82
C LEU A 52 -1.75 -23.77 -1.54
N THR A 53 -1.29 -24.26 -0.39
CA THR A 53 -1.41 -23.58 0.90
C THR A 53 -0.23 -22.62 1.12
N ASP A 54 -0.47 -21.52 1.84
CA ASP A 54 0.56 -20.52 2.15
C ASP A 54 1.71 -21.11 2.98
N VAL A 55 2.94 -20.76 2.61
CA VAL A 55 4.11 -21.11 3.41
C VAL A 55 4.31 -20.05 4.49
N THR A 56 4.24 -20.46 5.76
CA THR A 56 4.48 -19.56 6.90
C THR A 56 5.97 -19.24 7.05
N ILE A 57 6.40 -18.10 6.51
CA ILE A 57 7.79 -17.62 6.54
C ILE A 57 7.92 -16.51 7.59
N GLN A 58 8.49 -16.83 8.76
CA GLN A 58 8.56 -15.89 9.90
C GLN A 58 9.89 -15.15 10.02
N SER A 59 10.98 -15.71 9.47
CA SER A 59 12.31 -15.11 9.57
C SER A 59 13.23 -15.55 8.43
N GLY A 60 14.39 -14.91 8.35
CA GLY A 60 15.31 -15.02 7.23
C GLY A 60 15.10 -13.95 6.17
N GLU A 61 15.95 -13.96 5.15
CA GLU A 61 15.96 -13.00 4.06
C GLU A 61 14.62 -12.92 3.33
N LEU A 62 13.98 -14.05 3.04
CA LEU A 62 12.70 -14.07 2.33
C LEU A 62 11.57 -13.44 3.16
N ALA A 63 11.56 -13.65 4.47
CA ALA A 63 10.62 -12.97 5.38
C ALA A 63 10.83 -11.46 5.35
N GLY A 64 12.09 -11.02 5.39
CA GLY A 64 12.46 -9.61 5.33
C GLY A 64 12.05 -8.96 4.01
N LEU A 65 12.30 -9.62 2.89
CA LEU A 65 11.89 -9.14 1.56
C LEU A 65 10.38 -9.01 1.45
N ILE A 66 9.62 -10.02 1.89
CA ILE A 66 8.14 -9.97 1.89
C ILE A 66 7.65 -8.84 2.80
N SER A 67 8.20 -8.70 4.01
CA SER A 67 7.82 -7.64 4.95
C SER A 67 8.09 -6.22 4.43
N ILE A 68 9.24 -6.01 3.77
CA ILE A 68 9.57 -4.71 3.16
C ILE A 68 8.65 -4.44 1.97
N ARG A 69 8.46 -5.43 1.08
CA ARG A 69 7.66 -5.34 -0.13
C ARG A 69 6.19 -5.08 0.16
N ASP A 70 5.57 -5.91 0.99
CA ASP A 70 4.13 -5.92 1.23
C ASP A 70 3.73 -4.97 2.37
N GLY A 71 4.68 -4.52 3.19
CA GLY A 71 4.47 -3.57 4.28
C GLY A 71 5.01 -2.17 3.95
N VAL A 72 6.32 -1.99 4.10
CA VAL A 72 6.96 -0.66 4.06
C VAL A 72 6.83 0.01 2.69
N LEU A 73 7.18 -0.70 1.61
CA LEU A 73 7.11 -0.16 0.25
C LEU A 73 5.66 0.07 -0.17
N ARG A 74 4.77 -0.89 0.10
CA ARG A 74 3.34 -0.75 -0.16
C ARG A 74 2.77 0.51 0.49
N GLN A 75 3.05 0.75 1.78
CA GLN A 75 2.60 1.95 2.47
C GLN A 75 3.14 3.23 1.81
N ASN A 76 4.44 3.28 1.51
CA ASN A 76 5.04 4.45 0.87
C ASN A 76 4.45 4.72 -0.52
N ILE A 77 4.21 3.68 -1.32
CA ILE A 77 3.55 3.80 -2.64
C ILE A 77 2.14 4.36 -2.46
N ASN A 78 1.37 3.83 -1.50
CA ASN A 78 0.02 4.31 -1.21
C ASN A 78 0.02 5.78 -0.77
N ASP A 79 0.97 6.20 0.07
CA ASP A 79 1.09 7.60 0.50
C ASP A 79 1.42 8.54 -0.67
N VAL A 80 2.32 8.13 -1.57
CA VAL A 80 2.65 8.90 -2.79
C VAL A 80 1.42 8.95 -3.73
N ASN A 81 0.69 7.85 -3.88
CA ASN A 81 -0.54 7.79 -4.67
C ASN A 81 -1.62 8.72 -4.12
N ALA A 82 -1.83 8.74 -2.80
CA ALA A 82 -2.78 9.64 -2.17
C ALA A 82 -2.38 11.11 -2.32
N PHE A 83 -1.08 11.42 -2.24
CA PHE A 83 -0.60 12.77 -2.53
C PHE A 83 -0.90 13.18 -3.97
N ALA A 84 -0.52 12.34 -4.94
CA ALA A 84 -0.72 12.60 -6.36
C ALA A 84 -2.20 12.85 -6.68
N ILE A 85 -3.10 11.97 -6.22
CA ILE A 85 -4.54 12.11 -6.48
C ILE A 85 -5.14 13.35 -5.84
N ASN A 86 -4.78 13.66 -4.60
CA ASN A 86 -5.26 14.90 -3.97
C ASN A 86 -4.80 16.13 -4.73
N LEU A 87 -3.54 16.14 -5.15
CA LEU A 87 -2.97 17.27 -5.88
C LEU A 87 -3.67 17.44 -7.23
N THR A 88 -3.81 16.37 -8.00
CA THR A 88 -4.48 16.40 -9.30
C THR A 88 -5.96 16.78 -9.16
N ASP A 89 -6.68 16.20 -8.21
CA ASP A 89 -8.11 16.43 -8.04
C ASP A 89 -8.39 17.88 -7.62
N LEU A 90 -7.67 18.41 -6.63
CA LEU A 90 -7.90 19.77 -6.15
C LEU A 90 -7.46 20.84 -7.14
N ILE A 91 -6.36 20.61 -7.87
CA ILE A 91 -5.96 21.53 -8.95
C ILE A 91 -6.97 21.47 -10.09
N ASN A 92 -7.40 20.28 -10.51
CA ASN A 92 -8.40 20.15 -11.57
C ASN A 92 -9.74 20.74 -11.16
N GLU A 93 -10.17 20.60 -9.91
CA GLU A 93 -11.37 21.22 -9.36
C GLU A 93 -11.33 22.73 -9.62
N VAL A 94 -10.34 23.43 -9.08
CA VAL A 94 -10.22 24.89 -9.25
C VAL A 94 -9.94 25.31 -10.70
N HIS A 95 -9.21 24.49 -11.47
CA HIS A 95 -8.87 24.80 -12.85
C HIS A 95 -10.10 24.76 -13.77
N ARG A 96 -11.03 23.82 -13.55
CA ARG A 96 -12.25 23.69 -14.36
C ARG A 96 -13.15 24.92 -14.26
N ASP A 97 -13.17 25.61 -13.14
CA ASP A 97 -13.93 26.86 -12.94
C ASP A 97 -13.28 28.11 -13.56
N GLY A 98 -12.03 27.98 -13.98
CA GLY A 98 -11.28 29.06 -14.61
C GLY A 98 -11.53 29.17 -16.10
N PHE A 99 -11.01 30.24 -16.68
CA PHE A 99 -10.99 30.48 -18.11
C PHE A 99 -9.56 30.62 -18.60
N GLY A 100 -9.26 29.88 -19.67
CA GLY A 100 -8.05 30.08 -20.47
C GLY A 100 -8.10 31.40 -21.22
N LYS A 101 -6.95 31.84 -21.74
CA LYS A 101 -6.86 33.01 -22.62
C LYS A 101 -7.62 32.79 -23.95
N ASN A 102 -7.78 31.54 -24.36
CA ASN A 102 -8.62 31.11 -25.47
C ASN A 102 -10.14 31.10 -25.12
N ASN A 103 -10.53 31.56 -23.94
CA ASN A 103 -11.89 31.53 -23.38
C ASN A 103 -12.49 30.12 -23.19
N GLN A 104 -11.67 29.07 -23.24
CA GLN A 104 -12.11 27.73 -22.85
C GLN A 104 -12.18 27.61 -21.32
N THR A 105 -13.13 26.82 -20.84
CA THR A 105 -13.36 26.53 -19.42
C THR A 105 -13.69 25.04 -19.27
N ASN A 106 -13.87 24.56 -18.04
CA ASN A 106 -14.14 23.16 -17.73
C ASN A 106 -13.04 22.19 -18.23
N ASN A 107 -11.81 22.69 -18.32
CA ASN A 107 -10.63 21.91 -18.68
C ASN A 107 -9.92 21.43 -17.42
N ASN A 108 -9.37 20.21 -17.44
CA ASN A 108 -8.46 19.75 -16.39
C ASN A 108 -7.06 20.36 -16.59
N PHE A 109 -6.30 20.50 -15.50
CA PHE A 109 -4.88 20.81 -15.58
C PHE A 109 -4.02 19.54 -15.72
N PHE A 110 -4.33 18.54 -14.89
CA PHE A 110 -3.73 17.22 -14.93
C PHE A 110 -4.66 16.22 -15.59
N LYS A 111 -4.08 15.31 -16.34
CA LYS A 111 -4.79 14.19 -16.93
C LYS A 111 -5.41 13.33 -15.84
N HIS A 112 -6.68 12.97 -16.00
CA HIS A 112 -7.34 11.98 -15.16
C HIS A 112 -7.49 10.69 -15.97
N ILE A 113 -6.68 9.68 -15.62
CA ILE A 113 -6.77 8.34 -16.22
C ILE A 113 -7.58 7.46 -15.26
N ALA A 114 -8.79 7.09 -15.68
CA ALA A 114 -9.68 6.25 -14.88
C ALA A 114 -9.36 4.75 -15.05
N VAL A 115 -9.73 3.92 -14.07
CA VAL A 115 -9.72 2.45 -14.20
C VAL A 115 -10.70 1.96 -15.26
N SER A 116 -11.80 2.69 -15.43
CA SER A 116 -12.87 2.36 -16.35
C SER A 116 -12.71 3.10 -17.67
N ASP A 117 -13.04 2.42 -18.77
CA ASP A 117 -13.08 2.96 -20.12
C ASP A 117 -14.45 3.59 -20.49
N ASN A 118 -15.44 3.46 -19.60
CA ASN A 118 -16.80 3.95 -19.81
C ASN A 118 -17.16 5.05 -18.80
N VAL A 119 -18.16 5.85 -19.17
CA VAL A 119 -18.56 7.02 -18.39
C VAL A 119 -19.30 6.65 -17.11
N GLU A 120 -19.85 5.44 -17.06
CA GLU A 120 -20.58 4.85 -15.95
C GLU A 120 -19.66 4.38 -14.83
N GLY A 121 -18.36 4.21 -15.11
CA GLY A 121 -17.39 3.74 -14.14
C GLY A 121 -17.40 2.22 -13.96
N ASN A 122 -18.07 1.47 -14.83
CA ASN A 122 -18.08 0.01 -14.75
C ASN A 122 -16.67 -0.54 -14.99
N PHE A 123 -16.21 -1.40 -14.10
CA PHE A 123 -14.86 -1.95 -14.13
C PHE A 123 -14.88 -3.42 -13.75
N ASP A 124 -13.95 -4.17 -14.33
CA ASP A 124 -13.68 -5.57 -14.04
C ASP A 124 -12.53 -5.62 -13.02
N LEU A 125 -12.89 -5.72 -11.74
CA LEU A 125 -11.95 -5.69 -10.63
C LEU A 125 -11.16 -6.99 -10.50
N ASN A 126 -11.78 -8.12 -10.84
CA ASN A 126 -11.19 -9.46 -10.72
C ASN A 126 -10.43 -9.88 -12.00
N ASN A 127 -10.57 -9.12 -13.09
CA ASN A 127 -9.95 -9.32 -14.40
C ASN A 127 -10.37 -10.65 -15.07
N ASP A 128 -11.64 -11.03 -14.96
CA ASP A 128 -12.24 -12.23 -15.59
C ASP A 128 -12.87 -11.96 -16.97
N GLY A 129 -12.86 -10.70 -17.42
CA GLY A 129 -13.45 -10.21 -18.66
C GLY A 129 -14.88 -9.68 -18.51
N ILE A 130 -15.44 -9.64 -17.30
CA ILE A 130 -16.79 -9.17 -17.02
C ILE A 130 -16.73 -8.06 -15.96
N ASN A 131 -17.33 -6.91 -16.27
CA ASN A 131 -17.46 -5.83 -15.28
C ASN A 131 -18.29 -6.30 -14.07
N ASP A 132 -17.76 -6.10 -12.88
CA ASP A 132 -18.33 -6.54 -11.62
C ASP A 132 -18.55 -5.37 -10.63
N VAL A 133 -17.97 -4.20 -10.89
CA VAL A 133 -18.10 -3.03 -10.02
C VAL A 133 -18.41 -1.72 -10.76
N THR A 134 -18.98 -0.76 -10.05
CA THR A 134 -18.98 0.67 -10.41
C THR A 134 -17.91 1.40 -9.59
N ALA A 135 -16.79 1.76 -10.22
CA ALA A 135 -15.63 2.35 -9.57
C ALA A 135 -15.74 3.88 -9.46
N LEU A 136 -16.34 4.35 -8.36
CA LEU A 136 -16.53 5.77 -8.08
C LEU A 136 -15.46 6.28 -7.10
N PHE A 137 -14.68 7.30 -7.48
CA PHE A 137 -13.72 7.92 -6.56
C PHE A 137 -14.31 9.09 -5.79
N LYS A 138 -14.96 10.02 -6.50
CA LYS A 138 -15.45 11.26 -5.90
C LYS A 138 -16.80 11.63 -6.47
N ILE A 139 -17.61 12.24 -5.60
CA ILE A 139 -18.90 12.80 -5.95
C ILE A 139 -19.15 14.09 -5.20
N SER A 140 -19.62 15.13 -5.90
CA SER A 140 -20.16 16.35 -5.29
C SER A 140 -21.66 16.46 -5.54
N GLY A 141 -22.38 17.05 -4.60
CA GLY A 141 -23.79 17.36 -4.77
C GLY A 141 -24.03 18.52 -5.71
N ASN A 142 -25.23 18.60 -6.29
CA ASN A 142 -25.59 19.72 -7.16
C ASN A 142 -25.88 21.02 -6.37
N ASN A 143 -26.32 20.91 -5.12
CA ASN A 143 -26.81 22.05 -4.36
C ASN A 143 -25.69 22.75 -3.60
N LYS A 144 -25.67 24.08 -3.68
CA LYS A 144 -24.87 24.92 -2.76
C LYS A 144 -25.49 24.87 -1.37
N VAL A 145 -24.66 24.71 -0.36
CA VAL A 145 -25.05 24.53 1.04
C VAL A 145 -24.33 25.53 1.93
N ASP A 146 -25.03 26.06 2.93
CA ASP A 146 -24.39 26.76 4.05
C ASP A 146 -23.99 25.72 5.09
N ALA A 147 -22.72 25.35 5.08
CA ALA A 147 -22.24 24.28 5.92
C ALA A 147 -22.22 24.63 7.42
N SER A 148 -22.32 25.92 7.76
CA SER A 148 -22.29 26.42 9.13
C SER A 148 -23.67 26.56 9.76
N ALA A 149 -24.73 26.53 8.94
CA ALA A 149 -26.10 26.59 9.40
C ALA A 149 -26.62 25.21 9.82
N ALA A 150 -27.63 25.20 10.70
CA ALA A 150 -28.32 23.97 11.08
C ALA A 150 -29.01 23.36 9.86
N ILE A 151 -28.84 22.06 9.65
CA ILE A 151 -29.35 21.35 8.47
C ILE A 151 -30.88 21.18 8.50
N GLY A 152 -31.52 21.24 9.67
CA GLY A 152 -32.97 21.18 9.81
C GLY A 152 -33.61 19.83 9.51
N ILE A 153 -32.81 18.80 9.26
CA ILE A 153 -33.23 17.44 8.89
C ILE A 153 -32.55 16.40 9.78
N THR A 154 -33.21 15.26 9.98
CA THR A 154 -32.69 14.13 10.75
C THR A 154 -32.65 12.89 9.87
N GLY A 155 -31.68 12.01 10.09
CA GLY A 155 -31.54 10.76 9.36
C GLY A 155 -30.24 10.06 9.71
N THR A 156 -29.88 9.08 8.88
CA THR A 156 -28.69 8.25 9.06
C THR A 156 -28.02 8.06 7.72
N LEU A 157 -26.75 8.44 7.64
CA LEU A 157 -25.89 8.03 6.54
C LEU A 157 -25.37 6.62 6.82
N THR A 158 -25.43 5.74 5.83
CA THR A 158 -24.81 4.41 5.92
C THR A 158 -23.70 4.32 4.89
N PHE A 159 -22.55 3.81 5.33
CA PHE A 159 -21.37 3.56 4.51
C PHE A 159 -20.87 2.14 4.77
N VAL A 160 -20.05 1.63 3.85
CA VAL A 160 -19.30 0.38 4.02
C VAL A 160 -17.83 0.73 4.17
N LYS A 161 -17.20 0.21 5.22
CA LYS A 161 -15.78 0.46 5.49
C LYS A 161 -14.92 -0.14 4.37
N ASN A 162 -13.85 0.56 4.00
CA ASN A 162 -12.85 0.17 2.99
C ASN A 162 -11.93 -1.02 3.40
N ASN A 163 -12.45 -1.97 4.17
CA ASN A 163 -11.70 -3.13 4.66
C ASN A 163 -12.29 -4.45 4.15
N ALA A 164 -11.59 -5.57 4.38
CA ALA A 164 -12.00 -6.87 3.87
C ALA A 164 -13.29 -7.42 4.48
N LEU A 165 -13.75 -6.84 5.61
CA LEU A 165 -14.98 -7.26 6.29
C LEU A 165 -16.22 -6.55 5.73
N ASP A 166 -16.04 -5.51 4.90
CA ASP A 166 -17.11 -4.66 4.36
C ASP A 166 -18.11 -4.23 5.46
N GLN A 167 -17.59 -3.81 6.62
CA GLN A 167 -18.42 -3.47 7.77
C GLN A 167 -19.29 -2.24 7.49
N GLU A 168 -20.60 -2.37 7.67
CA GLU A 168 -21.53 -1.24 7.63
C GLU A 168 -21.34 -0.30 8.83
N ILE A 169 -21.20 0.99 8.55
CA ILE A 169 -21.08 2.05 9.55
C ILE A 169 -22.21 3.05 9.34
N LYS A 170 -22.94 3.33 10.43
CA LYS A 170 -24.09 4.22 10.46
C LYS A 170 -23.75 5.51 11.19
N ILE A 171 -24.01 6.64 10.56
CA ILE A 171 -23.70 7.97 11.07
C ILE A 171 -24.99 8.77 11.12
N ASN A 172 -25.49 8.94 12.35
CA ASN A 172 -26.70 9.71 12.57
C ASN A 172 -26.42 11.21 12.42
N TYR A 173 -27.42 11.93 11.91
CA TYR A 173 -27.47 13.37 11.91
C TYR A 173 -28.86 13.84 12.35
N TYR A 174 -28.90 15.00 12.98
CA TYR A 174 -30.07 15.57 13.63
C TYR A 174 -30.31 16.98 13.12
N ALA A 175 -31.55 17.44 13.22
CA ALA A 175 -31.95 18.75 12.70
C ALA A 175 -31.14 19.94 13.26
N THR A 176 -30.57 19.81 14.46
CA THR A 176 -29.74 20.83 15.11
C THR A 176 -28.27 20.81 14.70
N ASP A 177 -27.81 19.74 14.05
CA ASP A 177 -26.42 19.65 13.59
C ASP A 177 -26.17 20.65 12.45
N THR A 178 -24.95 21.16 12.37
CA THR A 178 -24.46 21.80 11.14
C THR A 178 -23.97 20.73 10.17
N LEU A 179 -23.85 21.06 8.88
CA LEU A 179 -23.26 20.12 7.93
C LEU A 179 -21.79 19.82 8.28
N LEU A 180 -21.07 20.81 8.84
CA LEU A 180 -19.70 20.61 9.33
C LEU A 180 -19.64 19.56 10.45
N ASP A 181 -20.64 19.51 11.35
CA ASP A 181 -20.69 18.49 12.41
C ASP A 181 -20.90 17.10 11.82
N VAL A 182 -21.76 16.98 10.80
CA VAL A 182 -21.99 15.70 10.11
C VAL A 182 -20.73 15.25 9.37
N ILE A 183 -20.10 16.15 8.60
CA ILE A 183 -18.83 15.87 7.90
C ILE A 183 -17.75 15.44 8.90
N LYS A 184 -17.64 16.12 10.03
CA LYS A 184 -16.69 15.77 11.08
C LYS A 184 -16.92 14.34 11.58
N ARG A 185 -18.18 13.96 11.85
CA ARG A 185 -18.51 12.59 12.27
C ARG A 185 -18.19 11.54 11.18
N VAL A 186 -18.41 11.86 9.91
CA VAL A 186 -17.99 11.00 8.77
C VAL A 186 -16.48 10.79 8.77
N ASN A 187 -15.72 11.88 8.86
CA ASN A 187 -14.26 11.81 8.77
C ASN A 187 -13.63 11.15 10.02
N ASP A 188 -14.19 11.40 11.21
CA ASP A 188 -13.74 10.77 12.47
C ASP A 188 -13.99 9.26 12.49
N ALA A 189 -14.97 8.76 11.72
CA ALA A 189 -15.29 7.34 11.64
C ALA A 189 -14.26 6.52 10.84
N LYS A 190 -13.36 7.17 10.06
CA LYS A 190 -12.29 6.52 9.29
C LYS A 190 -12.77 5.31 8.47
N ILE A 191 -13.80 5.55 7.67
CA ILE A 191 -14.52 4.53 6.91
C ILE A 191 -13.99 4.33 5.48
N GLY A 192 -12.92 5.03 5.10
CA GLY A 192 -12.41 5.04 3.73
C GLY A 192 -13.08 6.04 2.80
N VAL A 193 -13.87 6.96 3.36
CA VAL A 193 -14.52 8.07 2.65
C VAL A 193 -14.32 9.34 3.47
N VAL A 194 -13.94 10.43 2.80
CA VAL A 194 -13.80 11.76 3.39
C VAL A 194 -14.87 12.68 2.82
N GLY A 195 -15.69 13.24 3.71
CA GLY A 195 -16.62 14.33 3.40
C GLY A 195 -15.94 15.69 3.51
N TYR A 196 -16.28 16.63 2.63
CA TYR A 196 -15.82 18.01 2.69
C TYR A 196 -16.75 18.95 1.91
N ILE A 197 -16.54 20.25 2.07
CA ILE A 197 -17.17 21.27 1.25
C ILE A 197 -16.19 21.68 0.17
N ASN A 198 -16.57 21.50 -1.09
CA ASN A 198 -15.75 21.91 -2.22
C ASN A 198 -15.71 23.46 -2.33
N HIS A 199 -14.89 24.02 -3.22
CA HIS A 199 -14.80 25.49 -3.29
C HIS A 199 -16.08 26.17 -3.84
N ASN A 200 -17.00 25.40 -4.42
CA ASN A 200 -18.31 25.86 -4.90
C ASN A 200 -19.40 25.76 -3.82
N SER A 201 -19.02 25.52 -2.56
CA SER A 201 -19.92 25.37 -1.42
C SER A 201 -20.89 24.19 -1.56
N GLN A 202 -20.49 23.10 -2.22
CA GLN A 202 -21.27 21.86 -2.30
C GLN A 202 -20.67 20.79 -1.38
N LEU A 203 -21.53 19.92 -0.84
CA LEU A 203 -21.08 18.72 -0.14
C LEU A 203 -20.45 17.75 -1.14
N ALA A 204 -19.25 17.27 -0.82
CA ALA A 204 -18.55 16.27 -1.62
C ALA A 204 -18.03 15.13 -0.75
N PHE A 205 -17.96 13.94 -1.34
CA PHE A 205 -17.31 12.77 -0.78
C PHE A 205 -16.24 12.29 -1.75
N LYS A 206 -15.09 11.89 -1.21
CA LYS A 206 -14.03 11.20 -1.95
C LYS A 206 -13.56 9.96 -1.20
N ALA A 207 -13.27 8.89 -1.92
CA ALA A 207 -12.70 7.68 -1.36
C ALA A 207 -11.21 7.85 -1.02
N THR A 208 -10.73 7.04 -0.08
CA THR A 208 -9.33 7.02 0.36
C THR A 208 -8.62 5.72 -0.05
N ILE A 209 -7.39 5.52 0.42
CA ILE A 209 -6.65 4.26 0.24
C ILE A 209 -7.44 3.15 0.92
N ALA A 210 -7.53 1.97 0.31
CA ALA A 210 -8.22 0.83 0.90
C ALA A 210 -7.38 0.15 1.98
N GLU A 211 -8.02 -0.35 3.04
CA GLU A 211 -7.37 -1.14 4.10
C GLU A 211 -7.18 -2.61 3.67
N ASP A 212 -7.87 -3.07 2.61
CA ASP A 212 -7.79 -4.44 2.11
C ASP A 212 -6.73 -4.61 1.01
N THR A 213 -7.10 -4.41 -0.25
CA THR A 213 -6.22 -4.57 -1.41
C THR A 213 -6.11 -3.25 -2.16
N ASP A 214 -4.92 -2.97 -2.68
CA ASP A 214 -4.66 -1.73 -3.41
C ASP A 214 -5.52 -1.64 -4.68
N LYS A 215 -5.99 -2.77 -5.24
CA LYS A 215 -6.94 -2.80 -6.37
C LYS A 215 -8.22 -2.02 -6.11
N LYS A 216 -8.60 -1.90 -4.83
CA LYS A 216 -9.81 -1.19 -4.40
C LYS A 216 -9.52 0.20 -3.83
N ASN A 217 -8.29 0.69 -3.97
CA ASN A 217 -7.93 2.06 -3.60
C ASN A 217 -8.85 3.06 -4.31
N PHE A 218 -9.24 4.11 -3.59
CA PHE A 218 -10.00 5.21 -4.16
C PHE A 218 -11.37 4.79 -4.74
N ILE A 219 -12.03 3.80 -4.14
CA ILE A 219 -13.42 3.40 -4.46
C ILE A 219 -14.34 3.69 -3.27
N ILE A 220 -15.40 4.47 -3.51
CA ILE A 220 -16.51 4.64 -2.57
C ILE A 220 -17.28 3.32 -2.57
N ARG A 221 -17.39 2.67 -1.41
CA ARG A 221 -18.02 1.34 -1.33
C ARG A 221 -19.53 1.39 -1.29
N HIS A 222 -20.06 2.23 -0.41
CA HIS A 222 -21.50 2.37 -0.23
C HIS A 222 -21.82 3.78 0.18
N LEU A 223 -22.91 4.32 -0.36
CA LEU A 223 -23.43 5.62 0.01
C LEU A 223 -24.95 5.56 0.09
N GLU A 224 -25.47 5.66 1.30
CA GLU A 224 -26.89 5.63 1.58
C GLU A 224 -27.25 6.74 2.55
N ASP A 225 -28.45 7.29 2.38
CA ASP A 225 -29.05 8.22 3.31
C ASP A 225 -30.51 7.84 3.58
N SER A 226 -30.86 7.58 4.85
CA SER A 226 -32.23 7.31 5.24
C SER A 226 -33.13 8.55 5.27
N GLY A 227 -32.54 9.76 5.28
CA GLY A 227 -33.26 11.03 5.27
C GLY A 227 -33.01 11.83 3.98
N GLN A 228 -32.91 13.15 4.10
CA GLN A 228 -32.85 14.08 2.97
C GLN A 228 -31.51 14.80 2.81
N LEU A 229 -30.46 14.39 3.53
CA LEU A 229 -29.17 15.07 3.52
C LEU A 229 -28.47 14.91 2.16
N LEU A 230 -28.38 13.67 1.65
CA LEU A 230 -27.78 13.39 0.35
C LEU A 230 -28.76 13.55 -0.81
N VAL A 231 -30.06 13.53 -0.54
CA VAL A 231 -31.10 13.62 -1.58
C VAL A 231 -31.51 15.08 -1.78
N GLY A 232 -32.39 15.62 -0.93
CA GLY A 232 -32.92 16.97 -1.09
C GLY A 232 -31.93 18.09 -0.75
N TYR A 233 -31.12 17.93 0.29
CA TYR A 233 -30.25 18.99 0.80
C TYR A 233 -28.99 19.15 -0.07
N ALA A 234 -28.20 18.09 -0.26
CA ALA A 234 -26.99 18.14 -1.08
C ALA A 234 -27.21 17.87 -2.58
N GLY A 235 -28.22 17.08 -2.96
CA GLY A 235 -28.44 16.73 -4.37
C GLY A 235 -27.41 15.75 -4.93
N ILE A 236 -27.06 14.71 -4.17
CA ILE A 236 -26.12 13.64 -4.53
C ILE A 236 -26.88 12.40 -5.01
N LEU A 237 -27.83 11.89 -4.21
CA LEU A 237 -28.61 10.68 -4.50
C LEU A 237 -30.01 11.03 -5.03
N LYS A 238 -30.59 10.14 -5.84
CA LYS A 238 -31.97 10.30 -6.36
C LYS A 238 -33.06 10.00 -5.34
N GLU A 239 -32.81 9.06 -4.44
CA GLU A 239 -33.81 8.52 -3.52
C GLU A 239 -33.16 8.18 -2.17
N SER A 240 -33.95 8.27 -1.10
CA SER A 240 -33.53 7.91 0.26
C SER A 240 -33.71 6.41 0.53
N GLY A 241 -32.97 5.90 1.50
CA GLY A 241 -33.05 4.54 2.00
C GLY A 241 -32.37 3.50 1.09
N PRO A 242 -32.51 2.20 1.40
CA PRO A 242 -31.71 1.14 0.79
C PRO A 242 -31.87 1.00 -0.73
N GLN A 243 -33.03 1.37 -1.29
CA GLN A 243 -33.27 1.31 -2.74
C GLN A 243 -32.58 2.44 -3.51
N GLY A 244 -32.35 3.59 -2.85
CA GLY A 244 -31.63 4.73 -3.40
C GLY A 244 -30.12 4.70 -3.15
N ALA A 245 -29.64 3.77 -2.32
CA ALA A 245 -28.24 3.61 -2.00
C ALA A 245 -27.40 3.28 -3.23
N PHE A 246 -26.20 3.86 -3.31
CA PHE A 246 -25.13 3.45 -4.22
C PHE A 246 -24.28 2.36 -3.55
N ASP A 247 -23.92 1.31 -4.28
CA ASP A 247 -23.08 0.18 -3.89
C ASP A 247 -22.15 -0.18 -5.04
N TYR A 248 -20.85 -0.13 -4.78
CA TYR A 248 -19.81 -0.36 -5.80
C TYR A 248 -19.89 -1.74 -6.43
N ARG A 249 -20.46 -2.76 -5.78
CA ARG A 249 -20.52 -4.16 -6.28
C ARG A 249 -21.61 -4.37 -7.33
N ARG A 250 -22.33 -3.31 -7.69
CA ARG A 250 -23.35 -3.33 -8.73
C ARG A 250 -22.82 -2.51 -9.91
N VAL A 251 -22.91 -3.08 -11.11
CA VAL A 251 -22.68 -2.34 -12.35
C VAL A 251 -23.82 -1.35 -12.60
N ASP A 252 -23.53 -0.28 -13.33
CA ASP A 252 -24.45 0.83 -13.66
C ASP A 252 -25.02 1.57 -12.44
N ASP A 253 -24.47 1.37 -11.24
CA ASP A 253 -25.09 1.87 -10.02
C ASP A 253 -24.90 3.38 -9.83
N ILE A 254 -24.04 3.98 -10.66
CA ILE A 254 -23.98 5.44 -10.86
C ILE A 254 -25.36 6.02 -11.21
N ARG A 255 -26.29 5.22 -11.76
CA ARG A 255 -27.67 5.65 -12.02
C ARG A 255 -28.44 6.05 -10.76
N LYS A 256 -27.97 5.70 -9.56
CA LYS A 256 -28.53 6.16 -8.27
C LYS A 256 -28.19 7.60 -7.95
N ILE A 257 -27.18 8.15 -8.61
CA ILE A 257 -26.69 9.51 -8.42
C ILE A 257 -27.49 10.49 -9.30
N ILE A 258 -27.90 11.62 -8.71
CA ILE A 258 -28.54 12.73 -9.43
C ILE A 258 -27.54 13.85 -9.78
N ALA A 259 -26.35 13.82 -9.18
CA ALA A 259 -25.30 14.79 -9.45
C ALA A 259 -24.95 14.87 -10.94
N SER A 260 -24.68 16.10 -11.43
CA SER A 260 -24.19 16.32 -12.78
C SER A 260 -22.92 15.53 -13.05
N ARG A 261 -22.68 15.13 -14.31
CA ARG A 261 -21.56 14.25 -14.65
C ARG A 261 -20.20 14.86 -14.29
N GLU A 262 -20.07 16.17 -14.36
CA GLU A 262 -18.85 16.92 -13.99
C GLU A 262 -18.55 16.91 -12.48
N HIS A 263 -19.55 16.62 -11.65
CA HIS A 263 -19.39 16.46 -10.20
C HIS A 263 -18.95 15.04 -9.81
N ILE A 264 -18.82 14.14 -10.78
CA ILE A 264 -18.48 12.73 -10.56
C ILE A 264 -17.09 12.44 -11.14
N THR A 265 -16.20 11.88 -10.32
CA THR A 265 -14.89 11.41 -10.75
C THR A 265 -14.82 9.90 -10.57
N ILE A 266 -14.48 9.20 -11.65
CA ILE A 266 -14.29 7.74 -11.65
C ILE A 266 -12.97 7.41 -10.94
N THR A 267 -12.88 6.21 -10.39
CA THR A 267 -11.65 5.75 -9.73
C THR A 267 -10.45 5.86 -10.67
N PRO A 268 -9.34 6.50 -10.21
CA PRO A 268 -8.13 6.61 -11.01
C PRO A 268 -7.49 5.24 -11.18
N MET A 269 -6.84 5.02 -12.33
CA MET A 269 -6.08 3.80 -12.62
C MET A 269 -5.06 3.49 -11.50
N PHE A 270 -4.75 2.21 -11.34
CA PHE A 270 -3.81 1.75 -10.32
C PHE A 270 -2.46 2.51 -10.35
N ASN A 271 -1.94 2.86 -9.17
CA ASN A 271 -0.73 3.69 -9.00
C ASN A 271 -0.77 5.06 -9.70
N PRO A 272 -1.68 5.95 -9.30
CA PRO A 272 -1.84 7.28 -9.90
C PRO A 272 -0.60 8.16 -9.94
N ALA A 273 0.31 8.00 -8.98
CA ALA A 273 1.57 8.73 -9.01
C ALA A 273 2.46 8.38 -10.20
N SER A 274 2.33 7.17 -10.77
CA SER A 274 3.19 6.68 -11.85
C SER A 274 2.87 7.26 -13.22
N TYR A 275 1.65 7.76 -13.42
CA TYR A 275 1.17 8.31 -14.70
C TYR A 275 0.66 9.75 -14.59
N MET A 276 0.89 10.40 -13.45
CA MET A 276 0.54 11.81 -13.26
C MET A 276 1.19 12.66 -14.36
N ASP A 277 0.35 13.38 -15.11
CA ASP A 277 0.78 14.11 -16.29
C ASP A 277 -0.15 15.31 -16.55
N ILE A 278 0.33 16.30 -17.30
CA ILE A 278 -0.48 17.45 -17.73
C ILE A 278 -1.53 16.98 -18.74
N ASP A 279 -2.72 17.55 -18.67
CA ASP A 279 -3.81 17.25 -19.59
C ASP A 279 -3.41 17.58 -21.04
N ASP A 280 -3.82 16.73 -21.98
CA ASP A 280 -3.45 16.87 -23.38
C ASP A 280 -3.97 18.20 -23.96
N ALA A 281 -5.12 18.70 -23.50
CA ALA A 281 -5.66 20.00 -23.92
C ALA A 281 -4.70 21.18 -23.63
N ILE A 282 -3.99 21.12 -22.50
CA ILE A 282 -2.99 22.14 -22.11
C ILE A 282 -1.68 21.94 -22.87
N LYS A 283 -1.27 20.69 -23.11
CA LYS A 283 -0.07 20.41 -23.90
C LYS A 283 -0.19 20.87 -25.35
N TYR A 284 -1.38 20.72 -25.94
CA TYR A 284 -1.65 21.17 -27.30
C TYR A 284 -1.87 22.69 -27.38
N ASP A 285 -2.53 23.28 -26.37
CA ASP A 285 -2.76 24.72 -26.31
C ASP A 285 -2.51 25.27 -24.90
N ILE A 286 -1.38 25.97 -24.75
CA ILE A 286 -1.00 26.63 -23.49
C ILE A 286 -2.01 27.73 -23.11
N ASP A 287 -2.71 28.32 -24.09
CA ASP A 287 -3.75 29.32 -23.81
C ASP A 287 -4.98 28.69 -23.11
N SER A 288 -5.06 27.36 -23.01
CA SER A 288 -6.06 26.63 -22.20
C SER A 288 -5.78 26.62 -20.70
N ILE A 289 -4.63 27.11 -20.24
CA ILE A 289 -4.34 27.25 -18.82
C ILE A 289 -5.30 28.30 -18.22
N ALA A 290 -6.17 27.83 -17.34
CA ALA A 290 -7.31 28.56 -16.81
C ALA A 290 -6.93 29.49 -15.64
N ALA A 291 -6.20 30.56 -15.94
CA ALA A 291 -5.70 31.51 -14.95
C ALA A 291 -6.72 32.58 -14.52
N ALA A 292 -7.66 32.93 -15.41
CA ALA A 292 -8.72 33.89 -15.13
C ALA A 292 -9.89 33.20 -14.43
N LYS A 293 -10.59 33.91 -13.54
CA LYS A 293 -11.84 33.41 -12.96
C LYS A 293 -13.00 33.76 -13.88
N GLY A 294 -14.06 32.94 -13.84
CA GLY A 294 -15.30 33.29 -14.52
C GLY A 294 -16.33 34.01 -13.64
N LYS A 295 -17.41 34.42 -14.28
CA LYS A 295 -18.67 34.87 -13.69
C LYS A 295 -19.73 33.84 -14.07
N ASP A 296 -20.53 33.45 -13.08
CA ASP A 296 -21.75 32.66 -13.27
C ASP A 296 -22.89 33.64 -13.60
N LEU A 297 -23.12 33.89 -14.89
CA LEU A 297 -24.31 34.60 -15.35
C LEU A 297 -25.48 33.61 -15.39
N GLY A 298 -26.23 33.53 -14.30
CA GLY A 298 -27.43 32.67 -14.22
C GLY A 298 -27.65 32.08 -12.83
N GLY A 299 -26.61 32.06 -11.99
CA GLY A 299 -26.68 31.46 -10.66
C GLY A 299 -26.76 29.94 -10.70
N THR A 300 -26.37 29.32 -11.82
CA THR A 300 -26.46 27.87 -12.05
C THR A 300 -25.35 27.09 -11.35
N GLY A 301 -24.32 27.77 -10.84
CA GLY A 301 -23.13 27.14 -10.28
C GLY A 301 -21.95 27.14 -11.25
N ASP A 302 -22.24 27.15 -12.55
CA ASP A 302 -21.22 27.07 -13.60
C ASP A 302 -20.78 28.46 -14.05
N TYR A 303 -19.46 28.68 -14.02
CA TYR A 303 -18.89 29.87 -14.57
C TYR A 303 -18.97 29.83 -16.11
N ASN A 304 -19.69 30.78 -16.70
CA ASN A 304 -19.99 30.79 -18.14
C ASN A 304 -19.42 32.01 -18.88
N THR A 305 -18.84 32.99 -18.17
CA THR A 305 -18.24 34.18 -18.76
C THR A 305 -16.91 34.53 -18.11
N SER A 306 -15.83 34.65 -18.89
CA SER A 306 -14.52 35.06 -18.37
C SER A 306 -14.50 36.51 -17.83
N ASN A 307 -13.70 36.76 -16.78
CA ASN A 307 -13.35 38.12 -16.35
C ASN A 307 -12.44 38.87 -17.34
N GLY A 308 -11.93 38.18 -18.36
CA GLY A 308 -11.11 38.74 -19.42
C GLY A 308 -9.60 38.58 -19.20
N VAL A 309 -8.84 38.99 -20.22
CA VAL A 309 -7.38 38.89 -20.23
C VAL A 309 -6.78 39.79 -19.15
N GLY A 310 -5.88 39.25 -18.34
CA GLY A 310 -5.21 39.96 -17.24
C GLY A 310 -5.77 39.64 -15.86
N ASP A 311 -6.89 38.90 -15.77
CA ASP A 311 -7.34 38.34 -14.49
C ASP A 311 -6.49 37.11 -14.11
N GLY A 312 -5.86 37.17 -12.95
CA GLY A 312 -5.08 36.07 -12.36
C GLY A 312 -5.74 35.46 -11.12
N SER A 313 -7.02 35.76 -10.86
CA SER A 313 -7.71 35.34 -9.64
C SER A 313 -7.80 33.83 -9.49
N ASN A 314 -7.94 33.07 -10.58
CA ASN A 314 -7.97 31.61 -10.49
C ASN A 314 -6.57 31.04 -10.22
N ALA A 315 -5.53 31.63 -10.83
CA ALA A 315 -4.14 31.29 -10.49
C ALA A 315 -3.81 31.56 -9.01
N LEU A 316 -4.36 32.62 -8.42
CA LEU A 316 -4.24 32.89 -6.99
C LEU A 316 -4.98 31.86 -6.14
N ALA A 317 -6.17 31.41 -6.57
CA ALA A 317 -6.91 30.34 -5.90
C ALA A 317 -6.13 29.01 -5.93
N LEU A 318 -5.50 28.67 -7.06
CA LEU A 318 -4.60 27.52 -7.19
C LEU A 318 -3.40 27.64 -6.25
N ALA A 319 -2.76 28.81 -6.18
CA ALA A 319 -1.63 29.04 -5.26
C ALA A 319 -2.06 28.89 -3.78
N ALA A 320 -3.28 29.30 -3.44
CA ALA A 320 -3.82 29.18 -2.08
C ALA A 320 -4.06 27.71 -1.66
N LEU A 321 -4.24 26.78 -2.60
CA LEU A 321 -4.40 25.35 -2.28
C LEU A 321 -3.23 24.79 -1.49
N LYS A 322 -2.01 25.31 -1.69
CA LYS A 322 -0.81 24.90 -0.94
C LYS A 322 -1.00 24.96 0.58
N HIS A 323 -1.82 25.90 1.06
CA HIS A 323 -2.08 26.15 2.48
C HIS A 323 -3.45 25.61 2.95
N LYS A 324 -4.24 25.02 2.03
CA LYS A 324 -5.55 24.46 2.36
C LYS A 324 -5.37 23.11 3.06
N HIS A 325 -6.11 22.91 4.15
CA HIS A 325 -6.16 21.63 4.85
C HIS A 325 -7.13 20.70 4.11
N ALA A 326 -6.65 20.00 3.09
CA ALA A 326 -7.49 19.26 2.16
C ALA A 326 -6.96 17.84 1.82
N MET A 327 -5.91 17.40 2.52
CA MET A 327 -5.37 16.06 2.36
C MET A 327 -6.37 14.98 2.77
N ILE A 328 -6.29 13.83 2.09
CA ILE A 328 -7.03 12.62 2.46
C ILE A 328 -6.46 12.08 3.79
N ASP A 329 -7.35 11.61 4.68
CA ASP A 329 -7.04 10.96 5.98
C ASP A 329 -6.23 11.78 7.00
N SER A 330 -5.83 13.00 6.67
CA SER A 330 -5.12 13.90 7.58
C SER A 330 -5.62 15.33 7.41
N ASN A 331 -5.96 15.99 8.52
CA ASN A 331 -6.25 17.42 8.53
C ASN A 331 -4.94 18.22 8.40
N ALA A 332 -4.28 18.07 7.26
CA ALA A 332 -2.95 18.61 6.97
C ALA A 332 -2.96 19.37 5.65
N THR A 333 -2.05 20.33 5.51
CA THR A 333 -1.80 20.97 4.22
C THR A 333 -1.00 20.05 3.30
N PHE A 334 -0.99 20.34 2.00
CA PHE A 334 -0.12 19.63 1.05
C PHE A 334 1.35 19.67 1.45
N ASN A 335 1.81 20.83 1.93
CA ASN A 335 3.21 21.01 2.33
C ASN A 335 3.56 20.13 3.54
N ASP A 336 2.65 20.04 4.52
CA ASP A 336 2.87 19.24 5.74
C ASP A 336 2.89 17.76 5.40
N PHE A 337 1.96 17.29 4.56
CA PHE A 337 1.93 15.91 4.12
C PHE A 337 3.16 15.55 3.29
N TYR A 338 3.53 16.39 2.31
CA TYR A 338 4.73 16.19 1.50
C TYR A 338 5.99 16.12 2.36
N THR A 339 6.15 17.05 3.31
CA THR A 339 7.29 17.07 4.25
C THR A 339 7.32 15.82 5.14
N SER A 340 6.15 15.38 5.62
CA SER A 340 6.01 14.16 6.42
C SER A 340 6.39 12.92 5.60
N LEU A 341 5.94 12.85 4.35
CA LEU A 341 6.20 11.74 3.43
C LEU A 341 7.70 11.60 3.15
N ILE A 342 8.38 12.66 2.71
CA ILE A 342 9.82 12.62 2.43
C ILE A 342 10.63 12.33 3.71
N SER A 343 10.20 12.85 4.87
CA SER A 343 10.90 12.61 6.14
C SER A 343 10.77 11.15 6.58
N ARG A 344 9.59 10.54 6.42
CA ARG A 344 9.36 9.13 6.73
C ARG A 344 10.20 8.23 5.83
N ILE A 345 10.18 8.45 4.51
CA ILE A 345 10.99 7.68 3.55
C ILE A 345 12.49 7.85 3.86
N GLY A 346 12.95 9.07 4.14
CA GLY A 346 14.34 9.34 4.51
C GLY A 346 14.76 8.63 5.80
N SER A 347 13.93 8.70 6.85
CA SER A 347 14.18 8.01 8.12
C SER A 347 14.19 6.49 7.98
N GLN A 348 13.25 5.92 7.21
CA GLN A 348 13.20 4.48 6.95
C GLN A 348 14.43 4.01 6.15
N GLY A 349 14.88 4.83 5.19
CA GLY A 349 16.10 4.55 4.42
C GLY A 349 17.36 4.56 5.30
N GLU A 350 17.50 5.56 6.17
CA GLU A 350 18.65 5.63 7.09
C GLU A 350 18.62 4.46 8.11
N GLU A 351 17.45 4.15 8.67
CA GLU A 351 17.29 2.99 9.57
C GLU A 351 17.66 1.68 8.87
N ALA A 352 17.23 1.49 7.62
CA ALA A 352 17.59 0.30 6.84
C ALA A 352 19.11 0.20 6.61
N LYS A 353 19.76 1.32 6.31
CA LYS A 353 21.22 1.40 6.13
C LYS A 353 21.98 1.08 7.41
N ASP A 354 21.56 1.64 8.54
CA ASP A 354 22.16 1.38 9.85
C ASP A 354 21.99 -0.09 10.29
N ARG A 355 20.82 -0.68 10.00
CA ARG A 355 20.56 -2.10 10.23
C ARG A 355 21.49 -2.99 9.41
N ILE A 356 21.71 -2.68 8.13
CA ILE A 356 22.66 -3.42 7.28
C ILE A 356 24.07 -3.33 7.87
N ALA A 357 24.56 -2.13 8.18
CA ALA A 357 25.89 -1.94 8.74
C ALA A 357 26.09 -2.67 10.09
N SER A 358 25.07 -2.66 10.95
CA SER A 358 25.08 -3.40 12.21
C SER A 358 25.13 -4.91 11.97
N GLN A 359 24.34 -5.42 11.02
CA GLN A 359 24.31 -6.84 10.68
C GLN A 359 25.63 -7.32 10.08
N GLU A 360 26.25 -6.53 9.20
CA GLU A 360 27.59 -6.80 8.64
C GLU A 360 28.65 -6.88 9.75
N THR A 361 28.58 -5.97 10.72
CA THR A 361 29.48 -5.97 11.88
C THR A 361 29.30 -7.22 12.74
N LEU A 362 28.06 -7.62 13.01
CA LEU A 362 27.75 -8.86 13.74
C LEU A 362 28.26 -10.09 12.99
N LEU A 363 28.03 -10.17 11.68
CA LEU A 363 28.52 -11.27 10.84
C LEU A 363 30.05 -11.35 10.88
N LYS A 364 30.75 -10.22 10.81
CA LYS A 364 32.21 -10.16 10.93
C LYS A 364 32.69 -10.66 12.29
N ASN A 365 32.05 -10.25 13.39
CA ASN A 365 32.39 -10.71 14.72
C ASN A 365 32.16 -12.21 14.90
N LEU A 366 31.03 -12.74 14.40
CA LEU A 366 30.73 -14.17 14.42
C LEU A 366 31.71 -14.98 13.56
N ALA A 367 32.11 -14.45 12.40
CA ALA A 367 33.14 -15.07 11.56
C ALA A 367 34.47 -15.16 12.30
N ASN A 368 34.91 -14.08 12.96
CA ASN A 368 36.13 -14.05 13.76
C ASN A 368 36.06 -15.02 14.95
N LEU A 369 34.93 -15.10 15.67
CA LEU A 369 34.73 -16.06 16.76
C LEU A 369 34.80 -17.50 16.25
N ARG A 370 34.15 -17.78 15.12
CA ARG A 370 34.21 -19.10 14.48
C ARG A 370 35.65 -19.44 14.09
N GLU A 371 36.39 -18.52 13.50
CA GLU A 371 37.80 -18.71 13.18
C GLU A 371 38.67 -18.90 14.44
N SER A 372 38.36 -18.23 15.54
CA SER A 372 39.07 -18.45 16.81
C SER A 372 38.80 -19.83 17.44
N VAL A 373 37.61 -20.40 17.25
CA VAL A 373 37.24 -21.70 17.85
C VAL A 373 37.53 -22.87 16.92
N SER A 374 37.31 -22.69 15.61
CA SER A 374 37.48 -23.71 14.58
C SER A 374 38.79 -23.57 13.82
N GLY A 375 39.55 -22.50 14.06
CA GLY A 375 40.85 -22.29 13.45
C GLY A 375 41.87 -23.26 14.04
N ILE A 376 42.49 -24.04 13.16
CA ILE A 376 43.58 -24.94 13.51
C ILE A 376 44.82 -24.08 13.74
N ASN A 377 45.40 -24.13 14.93
CA ASN A 377 46.68 -23.50 15.19
C ASN A 377 47.80 -24.41 14.65
N LEU A 378 48.42 -24.01 13.53
CA LEU A 378 49.46 -24.80 12.87
C LEU A 378 50.68 -25.05 13.76
N ASP A 379 50.98 -24.16 14.70
CA ASP A 379 52.10 -24.35 15.64
C ASP A 379 51.77 -25.43 16.68
N GLU A 380 50.52 -25.50 17.12
CA GLU A 380 50.04 -26.51 18.07
C GLU A 380 49.88 -27.88 17.38
N GLU A 381 49.35 -27.91 16.14
CA GLU A 381 49.37 -29.11 15.30
C GLU A 381 50.79 -29.58 14.98
N MET A 382 51.73 -28.68 14.72
CA MET A 382 53.14 -29.04 14.48
C MET A 382 53.79 -29.58 15.75
N ALA A 383 53.54 -28.97 16.91
CA ALA A 383 54.02 -29.48 18.20
C ALA A 383 53.45 -30.87 18.50
N ASN A 384 52.15 -31.07 18.28
CA ASN A 384 51.49 -32.37 18.40
C ASN A 384 52.07 -33.39 17.41
N MET A 385 52.33 -33.00 16.15
CA MET A 385 52.99 -33.86 15.16
C MET A 385 54.37 -34.31 15.62
N VAL A 386 55.19 -33.38 16.12
CA VAL A 386 56.53 -33.68 16.66
C VAL A 386 56.42 -34.60 17.88
N GLN A 387 55.45 -34.36 18.77
CA GLN A 387 55.18 -35.21 19.92
C GLN A 387 54.74 -36.62 19.50
N PHE A 388 53.82 -36.76 18.54
CA PHE A 388 53.40 -38.06 18.00
C PHE A 388 54.56 -38.77 17.29
N GLN A 389 55.43 -38.05 16.59
CA GLN A 389 56.62 -38.61 15.96
C GLN A 389 57.63 -39.11 16.99
N HIS A 390 57.86 -38.37 18.08
CA HIS A 390 58.71 -38.82 19.19
C HIS A 390 58.10 -40.02 19.92
N GLY A 391 56.79 -40.00 20.17
CA GLY A 391 56.04 -41.10 20.76
C GLY A 391 56.14 -42.37 19.91
N TYR A 392 55.91 -42.27 18.61
CA TYR A 392 56.07 -43.38 17.66
C TYR A 392 57.50 -43.95 17.68
N ASN A 393 58.52 -43.10 17.63
CA ASN A 393 59.91 -43.53 17.72
C ASN A 393 60.26 -44.19 19.07
N ALA A 394 59.68 -43.71 20.17
CA ALA A 394 59.85 -44.32 21.49
C ALA A 394 59.17 -45.70 21.56
N SER A 395 57.92 -45.81 21.10
CA SER A 395 57.20 -47.09 20.99
C SER A 395 57.92 -48.08 20.09
N ALA A 396 58.44 -47.64 18.94
CA ALA A 396 59.24 -48.48 18.04
C ALA A 396 60.52 -49.00 18.72
N ARG A 397 61.19 -48.18 19.53
CA ARG A 397 62.35 -48.61 20.33
C ARG A 397 61.97 -49.60 21.43
N VAL A 398 60.83 -49.42 22.09
CA VAL A 398 60.30 -50.38 23.08
C VAL A 398 59.99 -51.71 22.42
N ILE A 399 59.33 -51.71 21.26
CA ILE A 399 59.07 -52.92 20.47
C ILE A 399 60.38 -53.61 20.08
N ALA A 400 61.35 -52.86 19.55
CA ALA A 400 62.66 -53.42 19.20
C ALA A 400 63.42 -53.98 20.42
N MET A 401 63.24 -53.39 21.60
CA MET A 401 63.83 -53.91 22.84
C MET A 401 63.10 -55.15 23.33
N ILE A 402 61.77 -55.19 23.22
CA ILE A 402 60.97 -56.40 23.49
C ILE A 402 61.38 -57.52 22.55
N ASP A 403 61.54 -57.26 21.25
CA ASP A 403 62.03 -58.23 20.28
C ASP A 403 63.41 -58.78 20.68
N ARG A 404 64.34 -57.91 21.10
CA ARG A 404 65.66 -58.34 21.60
C ARG A 404 65.58 -59.14 22.90
N MET A 405 64.68 -58.78 23.82
CA MET A 405 64.47 -59.54 25.05
C MET A 405 63.85 -60.91 24.74
N LEU A 406 62.90 -60.99 23.82
CA LEU A 406 62.33 -62.24 23.33
C LEU A 406 63.38 -63.11 22.65
N GLU A 407 64.21 -62.54 21.77
CA GLU A 407 65.35 -63.26 21.18
C GLU A 407 66.33 -63.78 22.23
N THR A 408 66.61 -62.99 23.27
CA THR A 408 67.51 -63.40 24.35
C THR A 408 66.91 -64.53 25.18
N ILE A 409 65.60 -64.46 25.51
CA ILE A 409 64.87 -65.54 26.18
C ILE A 409 64.86 -66.80 25.30
N ILE A 410 64.63 -66.67 23.99
CA ILE A 410 64.67 -67.79 23.04
C ILE A 410 66.07 -68.41 22.98
N LYS A 411 67.13 -67.59 22.94
CA LYS A 411 68.52 -68.06 22.95
C LYS A 411 68.92 -68.74 24.27
N LEU A 412 68.42 -68.26 25.40
CA LEU A 412 68.60 -68.91 26.71
C LEU A 412 67.81 -70.22 26.82
N GLY A 413 66.63 -70.29 26.22
CA GLY A 413 65.81 -71.51 26.14
C GLY A 413 66.32 -72.57 25.16
N GLN A 414 67.21 -72.19 24.22
CA GLN A 414 67.90 -73.12 23.32
C GLN A 414 69.28 -73.56 23.84
N GLY A 415 69.63 -73.18 25.08
CA GLY A 415 70.85 -73.57 25.77
C GLY A 415 70.57 -74.49 26.96
N VAL A 416 69.96 -75.66 26.70
CA VAL A 416 70.08 -76.90 27.50
C VAL A 416 70.14 -78.07 26.52
#